data_AF-H6R6A5-F1
#
_entry.id   AF-H6R6A5-F1
#
_cell.length_a   1.000
_cell.length_b   1.000
_cell.length_c   1.000
_cell.angle_alpha   90.00
_cell.angle_beta   90.00
_cell.angle_gamma   90.00
#
_symmetry.space_group_name_H-M   'P 1'
#
loop_
_entity.id
_entity.type
_entity.pdbx_description
1 polymer ?
#
loop_
_entity_poly.entity_id
_entity_poly.type
_entity_poly.pdbx_seq_one_letter_code
_entity_poly.pdbx_strand_id
1 'polypeptide(L)'
;MRRLLKHLIVGAMVPALAACSGASIGNSDLTPEPSVATSTTSSIARIDRTVRDLCKPLLEFFENELRLVNVKFGPEDNLNAPYGTFGSCSIVGRESQNGFAQVYEGGGQEASFLESVGFKRMGGYSADVWLLDKRPRRIEVSVRVGDWIGSLRIHAELAYTATGKLDITDKIVDDSVEFMIRITREIQQ
;
A
#
# COMPACT_ATOMS: atom_id res chain seq x y z
N MET A 1 15.08 10.93 45.34
CA MET A 1 15.70 9.75 45.99
C MET A 1 15.77 8.61 44.99
N ARG A 2 16.98 8.07 44.82
CA ARG A 2 17.42 6.77 44.25
C ARG A 2 16.35 5.82 43.67
N ARG A 3 16.56 5.35 42.43
CA ARG A 3 17.29 4.09 42.14
C ARG A 3 17.64 3.96 40.65
N LEU A 4 18.93 3.77 40.39
CA LEU A 4 19.51 3.23 39.17
C LEU A 4 19.14 1.75 39.03
N LEU A 5 18.94 1.28 37.80
CA LEU A 5 19.36 -0.07 37.42
C LEU A 5 19.88 -0.07 35.97
N LYS A 6 21.21 -0.15 35.87
CA LYS A 6 21.99 -0.44 34.66
C LYS A 6 21.85 -1.92 34.35
N HIS A 7 21.50 -2.31 33.12
CA HIS A 7 21.84 -3.63 32.61
C HIS A 7 22.66 -3.48 31.33
N LEU A 8 23.96 -3.78 31.48
CA LEU A 8 24.87 -4.17 30.41
C LEU A 8 24.33 -5.46 29.76
N ILE A 9 24.33 -5.54 28.43
CA ILE A 9 24.54 -6.83 27.76
C ILE A 9 25.68 -6.65 26.75
N VAL A 10 26.68 -7.51 26.96
CA VAL A 10 27.93 -7.68 26.24
C VAL A 10 27.78 -8.89 25.33
N GLY A 11 28.39 -8.85 24.14
CA GLY A 11 28.75 -10.04 23.34
C GLY A 11 27.95 -10.16 22.04
N ALA A 12 28.52 -10.57 20.91
CA ALA A 12 29.86 -11.08 20.64
C ALA A 12 30.19 -10.92 19.14
N MET A 13 31.46 -10.66 18.84
CA MET A 13 32.06 -10.83 17.51
C MET A 13 32.15 -12.30 17.14
N VAL A 14 31.86 -12.63 15.88
CA VAL A 14 32.39 -13.83 15.21
C VAL A 14 32.76 -13.46 13.77
N PRO A 15 34.03 -13.56 13.35
CA PRO A 15 34.40 -13.66 11.96
C PRO A 15 34.65 -15.12 11.60
N ALA A 16 34.06 -15.61 10.50
CA ALA A 16 34.43 -16.88 9.89
C ALA A 16 34.90 -16.63 8.46
N LEU A 17 36.23 -16.73 8.31
CA LEU A 17 36.91 -16.95 7.03
C LEU A 17 36.61 -18.38 6.56
N ALA A 18 36.26 -18.53 5.28
CA ALA A 18 36.47 -19.78 4.56
C ALA A 18 36.79 -19.46 3.09
N ALA A 19 38.09 -19.54 2.79
CA ALA A 19 38.60 -19.71 1.44
C ALA A 19 38.47 -21.19 1.06
N CYS A 20 38.11 -21.48 -0.19
CA CYS A 20 38.55 -22.69 -0.88
C CYS A 20 38.60 -22.43 -2.39
N SER A 21 39.83 -22.41 -2.88
CA SER A 21 40.22 -22.47 -4.28
C SER A 21 39.79 -23.81 -4.90
N GLY A 22 39.36 -23.77 -6.17
CA GLY A 22 39.16 -24.95 -6.99
C GLY A 22 39.42 -24.60 -8.45
N ALA A 23 40.68 -24.75 -8.87
CA ALA A 23 41.09 -24.62 -10.26
C ALA A 23 40.62 -25.84 -11.07
N SER A 24 40.13 -25.56 -12.26
CA SER A 24 39.55 -26.48 -13.23
C SER A 24 40.57 -27.47 -13.81
N ILE A 25 40.21 -28.75 -13.83
CA ILE A 25 40.85 -29.76 -14.69
C ILE A 25 39.98 -29.88 -15.94
N GLY A 26 40.58 -29.57 -17.08
CA GLY A 26 39.96 -29.75 -18.39
C GLY A 26 39.80 -31.22 -18.73
N ASN A 27 38.66 -31.56 -19.30
CA ASN A 27 38.48 -32.71 -20.17
C ASN A 27 37.70 -32.23 -21.40
N SER A 28 38.35 -32.31 -22.55
CA SER A 28 37.73 -32.32 -23.86
C SER A 28 36.91 -33.61 -23.98
N ASP A 29 35.64 -33.53 -24.36
CA ASP A 29 35.13 -34.26 -25.53
C ASP A 29 33.67 -33.87 -25.85
N LEU A 30 33.31 -34.08 -27.12
CA LEU A 30 31.98 -34.12 -27.72
C LEU A 30 31.36 -32.81 -28.24
N THR A 31 31.44 -32.67 -29.55
CA THR A 31 30.54 -31.89 -30.41
C THR A 31 29.11 -32.47 -30.32
N PRO A 32 28.09 -31.61 -30.26
CA PRO A 32 27.07 -31.68 -31.30
C PRO A 32 26.67 -30.30 -31.86
N GLU A 33 26.15 -30.36 -33.08
CA GLU A 33 25.61 -29.30 -33.94
C GLU A 33 24.35 -28.58 -33.38
N PRO A 34 23.82 -27.55 -34.06
CA PRO A 34 23.40 -26.30 -33.45
C PRO A 34 21.98 -26.38 -32.86
N SER A 35 21.78 -25.74 -31.72
CA SER A 35 20.45 -25.29 -31.30
C SER A 35 20.54 -23.84 -30.91
N VAL A 36 19.97 -23.02 -31.78
CA VAL A 36 19.57 -21.65 -31.50
C VAL A 36 18.58 -21.72 -30.33
N ALA A 37 19.10 -21.71 -29.11
CA ALA A 37 18.33 -21.30 -27.97
C ALA A 37 18.24 -19.78 -28.05
N THR A 38 17.31 -19.29 -28.87
CA THR A 38 16.72 -17.98 -28.60
C THR A 38 16.02 -18.15 -27.26
N SER A 39 16.77 -17.91 -26.19
CA SER A 39 16.21 -17.56 -24.91
C SER A 39 15.49 -16.25 -25.14
N THR A 40 14.24 -16.35 -25.61
CA THR A 40 13.25 -15.31 -25.42
C THR A 40 13.05 -15.26 -23.92
N THR A 41 13.96 -14.57 -23.24
CA THR A 41 13.70 -14.03 -21.92
C THR A 41 12.56 -13.07 -22.17
N SER A 42 11.34 -13.58 -22.11
CA SER A 42 10.15 -12.76 -21.94
C SER A 42 10.35 -12.10 -20.58
N SER A 43 11.07 -10.97 -20.58
CA SER A 43 10.96 -10.00 -19.52
C SER A 43 9.49 -9.60 -19.55
N ILE A 44 8.69 -10.24 -18.71
CA ILE A 44 7.40 -9.69 -18.31
C ILE A 44 7.79 -8.30 -17.84
N ALA A 45 7.48 -7.29 -18.65
CA ALA A 45 7.73 -5.91 -18.28
C ALA A 45 6.96 -5.71 -16.99
N ARG A 46 7.69 -5.60 -15.87
CA ARG A 46 7.11 -5.11 -14.63
C ARG A 46 6.51 -3.77 -15.02
N ILE A 47 5.19 -3.65 -14.93
CA ILE A 47 4.56 -2.35 -15.12
C ILE A 47 5.03 -1.56 -13.91
N ASP A 48 6.00 -0.68 -14.10
CA ASP A 48 6.44 0.23 -13.05
C ASP A 48 5.29 1.21 -12.80
N ARG A 49 4.39 0.80 -11.90
CA ARG A 49 3.35 1.65 -11.36
C ARG A 49 4.01 2.84 -10.68
N THR A 50 3.30 3.95 -10.64
CA THR A 50 3.78 5.21 -10.09
C THR A 50 2.83 5.71 -9.03
N VAL A 51 3.27 6.65 -8.19
CA VAL A 51 2.40 7.30 -7.19
C VAL A 51 1.14 7.88 -7.83
N ARG A 52 1.23 8.34 -9.08
CA ARG A 52 0.10 8.79 -9.90
C ARG A 52 -0.98 7.73 -10.08
N ASP A 53 -0.62 6.45 -10.17
CA ASP A 53 -1.58 5.36 -10.35
C ASP A 53 -2.45 5.14 -9.10
N LEU A 54 -2.00 5.56 -7.91
CA LEU A 54 -2.87 5.69 -6.73
C LEU A 54 -3.61 7.04 -6.73
N CYS A 55 -2.87 8.13 -6.92
CA CYS A 55 -3.41 9.47 -6.75
C CYS A 55 -4.53 9.77 -7.73
N LYS A 56 -4.32 9.59 -9.04
CA LYS A 56 -5.31 9.97 -10.06
C LYS A 56 -6.69 9.34 -9.79
N PRO A 57 -6.81 8.01 -9.61
CA PRO A 57 -8.09 7.38 -9.26
C PRO A 57 -8.66 7.87 -7.92
N LEU A 58 -7.82 8.19 -6.93
CA LEU A 58 -8.27 8.71 -5.64
C LEU A 58 -8.93 10.09 -5.76
N LEU A 59 -8.35 11.01 -6.54
CA LEU A 59 -9.00 12.31 -6.78
C LEU A 59 -10.32 12.13 -7.54
N GLU A 60 -10.32 11.30 -8.57
CA GLU A 60 -11.52 11.01 -9.34
C GLU A 60 -12.63 10.41 -8.46
N PHE A 61 -12.28 9.55 -7.49
CA PHE A 61 -13.22 9.03 -6.50
C PHE A 61 -13.79 10.15 -5.61
N PHE A 62 -12.94 11.05 -5.11
CA PHE A 62 -13.37 12.17 -4.25
C PHE A 62 -14.24 13.17 -5.02
N GLU A 63 -13.94 13.45 -6.28
CA GLU A 63 -14.70 14.39 -7.12
C GLU A 63 -16.01 13.79 -7.63
N ASN A 64 -15.98 12.55 -8.12
CA ASN A 64 -17.10 11.97 -8.86
C ASN A 64 -18.03 11.13 -7.98
N GLU A 65 -17.49 10.31 -7.08
CA GLU A 65 -18.30 9.44 -6.24
C GLU A 65 -18.72 10.15 -4.95
N LEU A 66 -17.77 10.81 -4.28
CA LEU A 66 -18.06 11.57 -3.06
C LEU A 66 -18.59 12.99 -3.33
N ARG A 67 -18.60 13.43 -4.60
CA ARG A 67 -19.10 14.74 -5.03
C ARG A 67 -18.47 15.92 -4.28
N LEU A 68 -17.20 15.78 -3.90
CA LEU A 68 -16.48 16.85 -3.21
C LEU A 68 -16.09 17.96 -4.17
N VAL A 69 -16.11 19.18 -3.66
CA VAL A 69 -15.75 20.38 -4.42
C VAL A 69 -14.42 20.95 -3.94
N ASN A 70 -13.67 21.57 -4.85
CA ASN A 70 -12.39 22.23 -4.57
C ASN A 70 -11.35 21.32 -3.90
N VAL A 71 -11.28 20.05 -4.35
CA VAL A 71 -10.27 19.09 -3.91
C VAL A 71 -9.14 18.99 -4.93
N LYS A 72 -7.96 18.60 -4.46
CA LYS A 72 -6.77 18.33 -5.28
C LYS A 72 -5.84 17.37 -4.54
N PHE A 73 -4.80 16.89 -5.21
CA PHE A 73 -3.70 16.22 -4.50
C PHE A 73 -3.02 17.17 -3.54
N GLY A 74 -2.62 16.62 -2.39
CA GLY A 74 -1.60 17.24 -1.56
C GLY A 74 -0.29 17.45 -2.33
N PRO A 75 0.66 18.19 -1.76
CA PRO A 75 2.00 18.24 -2.30
C PRO A 75 2.62 16.85 -2.23
N GLU A 76 2.55 16.11 -3.33
CA GLU A 76 3.26 14.83 -3.48
C GLU A 76 4.61 15.12 -4.11
N ASP A 77 5.70 14.68 -3.45
CA ASP A 77 7.08 15.04 -3.83
C ASP A 77 7.43 14.62 -5.26
N ASN A 78 6.86 13.52 -5.75
CA ASN A 78 7.01 13.06 -7.12
C ASN A 78 5.92 12.07 -7.53
N LEU A 79 4.89 12.55 -8.25
CA LEU A 79 3.82 11.69 -8.78
C LEU A 79 4.32 10.60 -9.74
N ASN A 80 5.48 10.78 -10.38
CA ASN A 80 6.05 9.81 -11.30
C ASN A 80 7.06 8.86 -10.62
N ALA A 81 7.23 8.95 -9.29
CA ALA A 81 8.06 8.01 -8.56
C ALA A 81 7.47 6.59 -8.65
N PRO A 82 8.30 5.56 -8.85
CA PRO A 82 7.83 4.19 -8.92
C PRO A 82 7.23 3.73 -7.58
N TYR A 83 6.15 2.96 -7.66
CA TYR A 83 5.52 2.25 -6.57
C TYR A 83 6.38 1.02 -6.26
N GLY A 84 7.40 1.20 -5.40
CA GLY A 84 8.26 0.11 -4.98
C GLY A 84 7.48 -0.87 -4.11
N THR A 85 7.40 -0.58 -2.81
CA THR A 85 6.68 -1.38 -1.82
C THR A 85 5.66 -0.57 -1.03
N PHE A 86 5.59 0.74 -1.28
CA PHE A 86 4.74 1.68 -0.59
C PHE A 86 4.44 2.86 -1.50
N GLY A 87 3.21 3.33 -1.45
CA GLY A 87 2.86 4.66 -1.91
C GLY A 87 1.66 5.19 -1.14
N SER A 88 1.54 6.51 -1.15
CA SER A 88 0.46 7.21 -0.47
C SER A 88 0.01 8.39 -1.32
N CYS A 89 -1.21 8.84 -1.06
CA CYS A 89 -1.75 10.03 -1.66
C CYS A 89 -2.65 10.76 -0.69
N SER A 90 -2.48 12.07 -0.57
CA SER A 90 -3.37 12.93 0.20
C SER A 90 -4.34 13.68 -0.72
N ILE A 91 -5.60 13.78 -0.33
CA ILE A 91 -6.57 14.69 -0.93
C ILE A 91 -6.74 15.88 0.01
N VAL A 92 -6.42 17.08 -0.48
CA VAL A 92 -6.55 18.32 0.27
C VAL A 92 -7.71 19.15 -0.27
N GLY A 93 -8.49 19.71 0.64
CA GLY A 93 -9.52 20.69 0.33
C GLY A 93 -9.03 22.12 0.56
N ARG A 94 -9.99 23.01 0.84
CA ARG A 94 -9.72 24.44 1.05
C ARG A 94 -8.88 24.74 2.30
N GLU A 95 -9.11 24.01 3.38
CA GLU A 95 -8.56 24.35 4.71
C GLU A 95 -7.65 23.27 5.29
N SER A 96 -7.81 22.02 4.85
CA SER A 96 -7.09 20.89 5.44
C SER A 96 -7.15 19.66 4.53
N GLN A 97 -6.61 18.55 5.03
CA GLN A 97 -6.66 17.25 4.38
C GLN A 97 -8.06 16.64 4.50
N ASN A 98 -8.70 16.38 3.37
CA ASN A 98 -10.02 15.75 3.28
C ASN A 98 -9.93 14.23 3.25
N GLY A 99 -8.80 13.69 2.77
CA GLY A 99 -8.59 12.26 2.70
C GLY A 99 -7.13 11.85 2.55
N PHE A 100 -6.89 10.57 2.77
CA PHE A 100 -5.58 9.95 2.67
C PHE A 100 -5.76 8.51 2.22
N ALA A 101 -4.99 8.08 1.23
CA ALA A 101 -4.87 6.67 0.89
C ALA A 101 -3.41 6.25 0.95
N GLN A 102 -3.18 4.99 1.33
CA GLN A 102 -1.88 4.35 1.21
C GLN A 102 -2.06 2.92 0.71
N VAL A 103 -1.13 2.46 -0.10
CA VAL A 103 -1.05 1.06 -0.55
C VAL A 103 0.38 0.59 -0.36
N TYR A 104 0.55 -0.58 0.22
CA TYR A 104 1.88 -1.12 0.52
C TYR A 104 1.88 -2.64 0.59
N GLU A 105 3.06 -3.22 0.34
CA GLU A 105 3.31 -4.65 0.50
C GLU A 105 3.58 -4.95 1.98
N GLY A 106 2.85 -5.90 2.56
CA GLY A 106 2.97 -6.22 3.98
C GLY A 106 2.41 -7.60 4.33
N GLY A 107 3.28 -8.46 4.86
CA GLY A 107 2.90 -9.78 5.36
C GLY A 107 2.44 -9.75 6.82
N GLY A 108 1.19 -10.20 7.06
CA GLY A 108 0.80 -10.97 8.24
C GLY A 108 1.15 -10.45 9.65
N GLN A 109 0.75 -9.22 10.02
CA GLN A 109 0.42 -8.84 11.41
C GLN A 109 -0.68 -7.75 11.52
N GLU A 110 -1.34 -7.40 10.42
CA GLU A 110 -2.23 -6.24 10.40
C GLU A 110 -3.58 -6.49 11.06
N ALA A 111 -4.21 -7.65 10.86
CA ALA A 111 -5.59 -7.91 11.32
C ALA A 111 -5.77 -7.75 12.84
N SER A 112 -4.92 -8.41 13.64
CA SER A 112 -4.97 -8.31 15.11
C SER A 112 -4.66 -6.90 15.60
N PHE A 113 -3.77 -6.19 14.91
CA PHE A 113 -3.46 -4.81 15.24
C PHE A 113 -4.64 -3.89 14.93
N LEU A 114 -5.24 -3.98 13.74
CA LEU A 114 -6.42 -3.20 13.33
C LEU A 114 -7.57 -3.39 14.32
N GLU A 115 -7.86 -4.64 14.69
CA GLU A 115 -8.90 -4.96 15.67
C GLU A 115 -8.58 -4.37 17.05
N SER A 116 -7.30 -4.38 17.46
CA SER A 116 -6.87 -3.79 18.74
C SER A 116 -7.05 -2.26 18.79
N VAL A 117 -7.01 -1.58 17.64
CA VAL A 117 -7.20 -0.13 17.53
C VAL A 117 -8.63 0.27 17.11
N GLY A 118 -9.56 -0.70 17.15
CA GLY A 118 -11.00 -0.45 17.03
C GLY A 118 -11.60 -0.64 15.65
N PHE A 119 -10.85 -1.14 14.67
CA PHE A 119 -11.45 -1.56 13.42
C PHE A 119 -12.29 -2.82 13.62
N LYS A 120 -13.35 -2.96 12.83
CA LYS A 120 -14.21 -4.15 12.81
C LYS A 120 -14.11 -4.80 11.45
N ARG A 121 -13.92 -6.11 11.43
CA ARG A 121 -13.94 -6.89 10.18
C ARG A 121 -15.32 -6.81 9.53
N MET A 122 -15.36 -6.57 8.23
CA MET A 122 -16.57 -6.58 7.40
C MET A 122 -16.61 -7.86 6.56
N GLY A 123 -17.80 -8.46 6.43
CA GLY A 123 -18.03 -9.58 5.53
C GLY A 123 -18.69 -9.13 4.22
N GLY A 124 -18.74 -10.02 3.23
CA GLY A 124 -19.47 -9.80 1.98
C GLY A 124 -18.66 -9.24 0.81
N TYR A 125 -17.35 -9.02 0.98
CA TYR A 125 -16.46 -8.48 -0.03
C TYR A 125 -15.51 -9.53 -0.62
N SER A 126 -14.92 -9.24 -1.78
CA SER A 126 -13.96 -10.13 -2.46
C SER A 126 -12.56 -10.19 -1.82
N ALA A 127 -12.37 -9.50 -0.70
CA ALA A 127 -11.12 -9.33 0.03
C ALA A 127 -11.41 -9.28 1.53
N ASP A 128 -10.37 -9.43 2.36
CA ASP A 128 -10.52 -9.13 3.78
C ASP A 128 -10.60 -7.62 3.98
N VAL A 129 -11.63 -7.17 4.70
CA VAL A 129 -11.94 -5.74 4.90
C VAL A 129 -12.13 -5.46 6.39
N TRP A 130 -11.59 -4.33 6.83
CA TRP A 130 -11.75 -3.79 8.17
C TRP A 130 -12.19 -2.33 8.09
N LEU A 131 -13.14 -1.95 8.93
CA LEU A 131 -13.68 -0.59 9.00
C LEU A 131 -13.54 -0.01 10.40
N LEU A 132 -12.95 1.17 10.48
CA LEU A 132 -13.04 2.05 11.63
C LEU A 132 -14.11 3.11 11.35
N ASP A 133 -15.32 2.85 11.83
CA ASP A 133 -16.46 3.74 11.68
C ASP A 133 -16.51 4.78 12.82
N LYS A 134 -16.29 6.05 12.48
CA LYS A 134 -16.42 7.19 13.40
C LYS A 134 -17.34 8.26 12.82
N ARG A 135 -18.39 7.83 12.11
CA ARG A 135 -19.41 8.73 11.57
C ARG A 135 -20.06 9.60 12.64
N PRO A 136 -20.47 10.83 12.30
CA PRO A 136 -20.43 11.44 10.96
C PRO A 136 -19.07 12.07 10.62
N ARG A 137 -18.07 11.94 11.48
CA ARG A 137 -16.81 12.68 11.34
C ARG A 137 -15.90 12.07 10.29
N ARG A 138 -15.56 10.80 10.47
CA ARG A 138 -14.60 10.12 9.60
C ARG A 138 -14.87 8.63 9.49
N ILE A 139 -14.37 8.04 8.42
CA ILE A 139 -14.20 6.59 8.31
C ILE A 139 -12.77 6.26 7.89
N GLU A 140 -12.33 5.06 8.22
CA GLU A 140 -11.10 4.49 7.68
C GLU A 140 -11.35 3.04 7.30
N VAL A 141 -11.06 2.71 6.06
CA VAL A 141 -11.18 1.38 5.49
C VAL A 141 -9.77 0.83 5.32
N SER A 142 -9.51 -0.38 5.81
CA SER A 142 -8.32 -1.16 5.45
C SER A 142 -8.76 -2.43 4.72
N VAL A 143 -8.08 -2.76 3.63
CA VAL A 143 -8.34 -3.95 2.82
C VAL A 143 -7.04 -4.72 2.60
N ARG A 144 -7.16 -6.05 2.54
CA ARG A 144 -6.05 -6.92 2.18
C ARG A 144 -6.36 -7.69 0.90
N VAL A 145 -5.50 -7.52 -0.10
CA VAL A 145 -5.54 -8.24 -1.38
C VAL A 145 -4.22 -8.98 -1.55
N GLY A 146 -4.23 -10.30 -1.32
CA GLY A 146 -2.98 -11.08 -1.26
C GLY A 146 -2.06 -10.60 -0.14
N ASP A 147 -0.85 -10.19 -0.52
CA ASP A 147 0.16 -9.62 0.39
C ASP A 147 0.19 -8.09 0.38
N TRP A 148 -0.77 -7.47 -0.31
CA TRP A 148 -0.91 -6.02 -0.39
C TRP A 148 -2.02 -5.53 0.52
N ILE A 149 -1.75 -4.40 1.14
CA ILE A 149 -2.66 -3.70 2.05
C ILE A 149 -2.98 -2.34 1.44
N GLY A 150 -4.26 -2.01 1.39
CA GLY A 150 -4.75 -0.68 1.05
C GLY A 150 -5.49 -0.08 2.22
N SER A 151 -5.20 1.17 2.56
CA SER A 151 -5.99 1.95 3.52
C SER A 151 -6.49 3.24 2.90
N LEU A 152 -7.73 3.60 3.20
CA LEU A 152 -8.36 4.87 2.85
C LEU A 152 -9.00 5.49 4.07
N ARG A 153 -8.60 6.72 4.38
CA ARG A 153 -9.21 7.57 5.39
C ARG A 153 -9.95 8.72 4.73
N ILE A 154 -11.19 8.96 5.16
CA ILE A 154 -12.03 10.08 4.73
C ILE A 154 -12.39 10.93 5.95
N HIS A 155 -12.06 12.22 5.90
CA HIS A 155 -12.35 13.23 6.93
C HIS A 155 -13.57 14.06 6.52
N ALA A 156 -14.77 13.51 6.70
CA ALA A 156 -16.01 14.20 6.31
C ALA A 156 -16.25 15.49 7.09
N GLU A 157 -15.71 15.62 8.32
CA GLU A 157 -15.86 16.87 9.06
C GLU A 157 -15.13 18.07 8.43
N LEU A 158 -14.17 17.79 7.53
CA LEU A 158 -13.33 18.74 6.77
C LEU A 158 -13.69 18.79 5.27
N ALA A 159 -14.50 17.84 4.79
CA ALA A 159 -14.85 17.72 3.38
C ALA A 159 -16.21 18.34 3.07
N TYR A 160 -16.32 18.98 1.90
CA TYR A 160 -17.53 19.68 1.46
C TYR A 160 -17.94 19.25 0.05
N THR A 161 -19.25 19.10 -0.12
CA THR A 161 -19.97 18.95 -1.38
C THR A 161 -20.65 20.27 -1.74
N ALA A 162 -21.34 20.32 -2.89
CA ALA A 162 -22.14 21.49 -3.28
C ALA A 162 -23.29 21.80 -2.31
N THR A 163 -23.76 20.80 -1.53
CA THR A 163 -24.92 20.93 -0.63
C THR A 163 -24.54 21.10 0.84
N GLY A 164 -23.25 21.05 1.19
CA GLY A 164 -22.78 21.20 2.57
C GLY A 164 -21.63 20.24 2.89
N LYS A 165 -21.43 19.95 4.18
CA LYS A 165 -20.45 18.96 4.61
C LYS A 165 -20.79 17.58 4.02
N LEU A 166 -19.76 16.78 3.76
CA LEU A 166 -19.94 15.39 3.34
C LEU A 166 -20.73 14.64 4.42
N ASP A 167 -21.82 13.98 4.02
CA ASP A 167 -22.53 13.03 4.87
C ASP A 167 -22.10 11.61 4.49
N ILE A 168 -21.49 10.87 5.44
CA ILE A 168 -20.98 9.52 5.18
C ILE A 168 -22.14 8.52 5.33
N THR A 169 -22.76 8.20 4.21
CA THR A 169 -23.79 7.15 4.12
C THR A 169 -23.18 5.75 4.08
N ASP A 170 -24.01 4.71 4.27
CA ASP A 170 -23.57 3.32 4.08
C ASP A 170 -23.10 3.08 2.63
N LYS A 171 -23.74 3.72 1.64
CA LYS A 171 -23.29 3.65 0.25
C LYS A 171 -21.86 4.16 0.08
N ILE A 172 -21.50 5.27 0.73
CA ILE A 172 -20.13 5.81 0.67
C ILE A 172 -19.14 4.85 1.33
N VAL A 173 -19.53 4.17 2.41
CA VAL A 173 -18.69 3.13 3.03
C VAL A 173 -18.44 2.01 2.01
N ASP A 174 -19.50 1.48 1.40
CA ASP A 174 -19.39 0.38 0.42
C ASP A 174 -18.57 0.80 -0.81
N ASP A 175 -18.83 1.99 -1.36
CA ASP A 175 -18.07 2.54 -2.49
C ASP A 175 -16.58 2.72 -2.14
N SER A 176 -16.27 3.12 -0.89
CA SER A 176 -14.89 3.26 -0.40
C SER A 176 -14.18 1.92 -0.28
N VAL A 177 -14.90 0.88 0.16
CA VAL A 177 -14.37 -0.49 0.23
C VAL A 177 -14.07 -1.01 -1.17
N GLU A 178 -15.03 -0.92 -2.10
CA GLU A 178 -14.85 -1.39 -3.47
C GLU A 178 -13.75 -0.62 -4.20
N PHE A 179 -13.68 0.70 -4.01
CA PHE A 179 -12.57 1.52 -4.51
C PHE A 179 -11.22 0.99 -4.01
N MET A 180 -11.09 0.73 -2.71
CA MET A 180 -9.83 0.27 -2.14
C MET A 180 -9.44 -1.14 -2.58
N ILE A 181 -10.41 -2.07 -2.65
CA ILE A 181 -10.15 -3.41 -3.19
C ILE A 181 -9.64 -3.32 -4.63
N ARG A 182 -10.29 -2.50 -5.46
CA ARG A 182 -9.92 -2.32 -6.86
C ARG A 182 -8.52 -1.73 -6.99
N ILE A 183 -8.24 -0.61 -6.32
CA ILE A 183 -6.96 0.10 -6.51
C ILE A 183 -5.77 -0.72 -5.96
N THR A 184 -5.95 -1.42 -4.83
CA THR A 184 -4.91 -2.30 -4.29
C THR A 184 -4.62 -3.46 -5.23
N ARG A 185 -5.65 -4.03 -5.86
CA ARG A 185 -5.49 -5.10 -6.87
C ARG A 185 -4.81 -4.60 -8.14
N GLU A 186 -5.13 -3.39 -8.60
CA GLU A 186 -4.49 -2.77 -9.77
C GLU A 186 -3.00 -2.46 -9.54
N ILE A 187 -2.63 -2.03 -8.33
CA ILE A 187 -1.25 -1.72 -7.95
C ILE A 187 -0.41 -2.98 -7.72
N GLN A 188 -1.02 -4.07 -7.22
CA GLN A 188 -0.34 -5.36 -7.01
C GLN A 188 0.16 -6.01 -8.31
N GLN A 189 -0.45 -5.69 -9.46
CA GLN A 189 -0.18 -6.30 -10.78
C GLN A 189 0.91 -5.56 -11.55
#